data_AF-A0A7L2B082-F1
#
_entry.id   AF-A0A7L2B082-F1
#
_cell.length_a   1.000
_cell.length_b   1.000
_cell.length_c   1.000
_cell.angle_alpha   90.00
_cell.angle_beta   90.00
_cell.angle_gamma   90.00
#
_symmetry.space_group_name_H-M   'P 1'
#
loop_
_entity.id
_entity.type
_entity.pdbx_description
1 polymer ?
#
loop_
_entity_poly.entity_id
_entity_poly.type
_entity_poly.pdbx_seq_one_letter_code
_entity_poly.pdbx_strand_id
1 'polypeptide(L)'
;AGAAPGSESPQPARKRQRLTHLSPEEKALRRKLKNRVAAQSARDRKKARMTELEQQVVELEEENQKLLLENQLLREKTCSLALENQELRCRLGLNALKTEEETESKVVKELQVDEIRLVTGSAESAALRLRVPLQQVQAQQSPLLITSTWILMAVILQTQSLIFYWAFWTVWTQRCFSDMLIQSQHAWRSWTKRSVEKQISYHPPPLPLWGPHQLSWRPLMN
;
A
#
# COMPACT_ATOMS: atom_id res chain seq x y z
N ALA A 1 -6.73 59.12 0.31
CA ALA A 1 -5.41 58.62 0.77
C ALA A 1 -5.31 58.91 2.27
N GLY A 2 -5.00 57.99 3.17
CA GLY A 2 -4.71 56.58 3.05
C GLY A 2 -4.80 55.98 4.46
N ALA A 3 -5.38 54.78 4.56
CA ALA A 3 -5.22 53.91 5.72
C ALA A 3 -3.93 53.11 5.51
N ALA A 4 -3.05 53.10 6.50
CA ALA A 4 -2.01 52.08 6.64
C ALA A 4 -1.67 51.91 8.13
N PRO A 5 -1.83 50.69 8.67
CA PRO A 5 -1.39 50.31 10.01
C PRO A 5 0.05 49.78 9.96
N GLY A 6 0.79 49.88 11.06
CA GLY A 6 2.04 49.13 11.19
C GLY A 6 3.06 49.74 12.13
N SER A 7 3.15 49.19 13.33
CA SER A 7 4.46 48.85 13.90
C SER A 7 4.26 47.80 14.99
N GLU A 8 4.17 46.54 14.56
CA GLU A 8 4.48 45.41 15.43
C GLU A 8 5.94 45.54 15.86
N SER A 9 6.15 45.94 17.11
CA SER A 9 7.46 45.93 17.73
C SER A 9 7.82 44.48 18.07
N PRO A 10 9.04 43.98 17.73
CA PRO A 10 9.45 42.63 18.09
C PRO A 10 9.55 42.53 19.62
N GLN A 11 8.66 41.75 20.23
CA GLN A 11 8.74 41.41 21.65
C GLN A 11 10.14 40.83 21.93
N PRO A 12 10.98 41.49 22.74
CA PRO A 12 12.32 41.00 23.02
C PRO A 12 12.19 39.69 23.81
N ALA A 13 12.79 38.62 23.28
CA ALA A 13 12.86 37.32 23.94
C ALA A 13 13.24 37.51 25.42
N ARG A 14 12.38 37.04 26.34
CA ARG A 14 12.59 37.14 27.78
C ARG A 14 13.96 36.58 28.15
N LYS A 15 14.96 37.47 28.26
CA LYS A 15 16.29 37.14 28.75
C LYS A 15 16.12 36.71 30.20
N ARG A 16 16.38 35.43 30.49
CA ARG A 16 16.31 34.87 31.84
C ARG A 16 17.10 35.78 32.78
N GLN A 17 16.44 36.33 33.80
CA GLN A 17 17.10 37.12 34.84
C GLN A 17 18.25 36.28 35.41
N ARG A 18 19.46 36.87 35.44
CA ARG A 18 20.62 36.19 36.03
C ARG A 18 20.37 36.08 37.54
N LEU A 19 20.45 34.86 38.04
CA LEU A 19 20.30 34.55 39.46
C LEU A 19 21.51 35.13 40.21
N THR A 20 21.37 36.34 40.75
CA THR A 20 22.44 37.14 41.40
C THR A 20 22.63 36.81 42.88
N HIS A 21 21.73 36.02 43.48
CA HIS A 21 21.72 35.75 44.93
C HIS A 21 22.45 34.47 45.35
N LEU A 22 23.13 33.77 44.43
CA LEU A 22 23.86 32.55 44.76
C LEU A 22 25.34 32.74 44.47
N SER A 23 26.17 32.33 45.42
CA SER A 23 27.62 32.30 45.24
C SER A 23 27.98 31.44 44.01
N PRO A 24 29.02 31.81 43.25
CA PRO A 24 29.50 31.01 42.12
C PRO A 24 29.77 29.55 42.50
N GLU A 25 30.21 29.29 43.72
CA GLU A 25 30.45 27.94 44.24
C GLU A 25 29.15 27.14 44.44
N GLU A 26 28.13 27.76 45.02
CA GLU A 26 26.81 27.15 45.21
C GLU A 26 26.15 26.83 43.87
N LYS A 27 26.31 27.71 42.87
CA LYS A 27 25.84 27.47 41.51
C LYS A 27 26.56 26.30 40.85
N ALA A 28 27.88 26.18 41.06
CA ALA A 28 28.67 25.06 40.57
C ALA A 28 28.24 23.74 41.22
N LEU A 29 28.02 23.73 42.55
CA LEU A 29 27.53 22.55 43.27
C LEU A 29 26.14 22.11 42.79
N ARG A 30 25.21 23.06 42.61
CA ARG A 30 23.89 22.79 42.03
C ARG A 30 23.98 22.21 40.62
N ARG A 31 24.89 22.72 39.78
CA ARG A 31 25.11 22.19 38.42
C ARG A 31 25.66 20.77 38.47
N LYS A 32 26.63 20.48 39.35
CA LYS A 32 27.17 19.12 39.55
C LYS A 32 26.08 18.15 40.01
N LEU A 33 25.26 18.54 40.99
CA LEU A 33 24.16 17.71 41.48
C LEU A 33 23.13 17.41 40.38
N LYS A 34 22.69 18.44 39.62
CA LYS A 34 21.76 18.26 38.51
C LYS A 34 22.33 17.38 37.41
N ASN A 35 23.61 17.55 37.06
CA ASN A 35 24.26 16.71 36.05
C ASN A 35 24.37 15.25 36.53
N ARG A 36 24.70 15.04 37.82
CA ARG A 36 24.72 13.71 38.42
C ARG A 36 23.35 13.03 38.35
N VAL A 37 22.29 13.72 38.75
CA VAL A 37 20.91 13.20 38.66
C VAL A 37 20.52 12.93 37.21
N ALA A 38 20.80 13.85 36.28
CA ALA A 38 20.50 13.67 34.87
C ALA A 38 21.22 12.46 34.26
N ALA A 39 22.49 12.26 34.61
CA ALA A 39 23.27 11.10 34.20
C ALA A 39 22.69 9.80 34.75
N GLN A 40 22.27 9.80 36.02
CA GLN A 40 21.61 8.65 36.64
C GLN A 40 20.28 8.33 35.95
N SER A 41 19.39 9.32 35.79
CA SER A 41 18.11 9.11 35.09
C SER A 41 18.30 8.68 33.64
N ALA A 42 19.36 9.12 32.95
CA ALA A 42 19.67 8.66 31.60
C ALA A 42 20.08 7.17 31.59
N ARG A 43 20.89 6.74 32.58
CA ARG A 43 21.25 5.32 32.75
C ARG A 43 20.04 4.48 33.10
N ASP A 44 19.19 4.94 34.01
CA ASP A 44 17.99 4.22 34.42
C ASP A 44 17.02 4.06 33.25
N ARG A 45 16.80 5.12 32.44
CA ARG A 45 16.01 5.03 31.21
C ARG A 45 16.60 4.05 30.20
N LYS A 46 17.92 4.02 30.04
CA LYS A 46 18.58 3.04 29.16
C LYS A 46 18.38 1.61 29.67
N LYS A 47 18.54 1.40 30.98
CA LYS A 47 18.34 0.09 31.61
C LYS A 47 16.88 -0.38 31.45
N ALA A 48 15.92 0.50 31.71
CA ALA A 48 14.49 0.20 31.53
C ALA A 48 14.15 -0.19 30.08
N ARG A 49 14.66 0.56 29.09
CA ARG A 49 14.47 0.21 27.67
C ARG A 49 15.14 -1.10 27.29
N MET A 50 16.32 -1.38 27.84
CA MET A 50 17.01 -2.65 27.61
C MET A 50 16.21 -3.81 28.17
N THR A 51 15.73 -3.71 29.41
CA THR A 51 14.91 -4.77 30.02
C THR A 51 13.56 -4.94 29.32
N GLU A 52 12.95 -3.87 28.84
CA GLU A 52 11.71 -3.92 28.06
C GLU A 52 11.92 -4.67 26.73
N LEU A 53 13.01 -4.38 26.02
CA LEU A 53 13.35 -5.09 24.78
C LEU A 53 13.69 -6.56 25.03
N GLU A 54 14.45 -6.86 26.09
CA GLU A 54 14.73 -8.25 26.50
C GLU A 54 13.43 -9.01 26.78
N GLN A 55 12.47 -8.38 27.48
CA GLN A 55 11.17 -8.97 27.74
C GLN A 55 10.36 -9.20 26.46
N GLN A 56 10.32 -8.22 25.55
CA GLN A 56 9.63 -8.38 24.26
C GLN A 56 10.21 -9.53 23.42
N VAL A 57 11.53 -9.73 23.46
CA VAL A 57 12.15 -10.86 22.75
C VAL A 57 11.67 -12.18 23.33
N VAL A 58 11.64 -12.33 24.66
CA VAL A 58 11.16 -13.55 25.32
C VAL A 58 9.69 -13.81 24.98
N GLU A 59 8.84 -12.79 25.08
CA GLU A 59 7.41 -12.90 24.75
C GLU A 59 7.20 -13.33 23.28
N LEU A 60 7.95 -12.74 22.33
CA LEU A 60 7.89 -13.13 20.92
C LEU A 60 8.41 -14.55 20.67
N GLU A 61 9.44 -14.98 21.39
CA GLU A 61 9.96 -16.35 21.30
C GLU A 61 8.93 -17.37 21.79
N GLU A 62 8.26 -17.10 22.91
CA GLU A 62 7.18 -17.93 23.45
C GLU A 62 5.98 -18.01 22.49
N GLU A 63 5.56 -16.86 21.94
CA GLU A 63 4.49 -16.81 20.93
C GLU A 63 4.83 -17.59 19.67
N ASN A 64 6.07 -17.47 19.19
CA ASN A 64 6.54 -18.21 18.02
C ASN A 64 6.50 -19.72 18.27
N GLN A 65 7.00 -20.18 19.42
CA GLN A 65 6.93 -21.59 19.80
C GLN A 65 5.48 -22.10 19.85
N LYS A 66 4.57 -21.32 20.44
CA LYS A 66 3.14 -21.66 20.47
C LYS A 66 2.55 -21.79 19.07
N LEU A 67 2.83 -20.84 18.18
CA LEU A 67 2.36 -20.86 16.80
C LEU A 67 2.94 -22.05 16.02
N LEU A 68 4.20 -22.41 16.24
CA LEU A 68 4.82 -23.58 15.62
C LEU A 68 4.11 -24.87 16.02
N LEU A 69 3.81 -25.04 17.31
CA LEU A 69 3.07 -26.21 17.80
C LEU A 69 1.65 -26.27 17.23
N GLU A 70 0.95 -25.13 17.18
CA GLU A 70 -0.38 -25.06 16.58
C GLU A 70 -0.34 -25.38 15.08
N ASN A 71 0.65 -24.86 14.36
CA ASN A 71 0.81 -25.14 12.93
C ASN A 71 1.09 -26.63 12.67
N GLN A 72 1.93 -27.26 13.49
CA GLN A 72 2.17 -28.71 13.42
C GLN A 72 0.88 -29.50 13.65
N LEU A 73 0.13 -29.19 14.70
CA LEU A 73 -1.13 -29.84 15.00
C LEU A 73 -2.15 -29.66 13.87
N LEU A 74 -2.24 -28.48 13.28
CA LEU A 74 -3.12 -28.22 12.14
C LEU A 74 -2.70 -29.02 10.90
N ARG A 75 -1.39 -29.14 10.63
CA ARG A 75 -0.89 -29.98 9.53
C ARG A 75 -1.25 -31.44 9.74
N GLU A 76 -1.04 -31.98 10.95
CA GLU A 76 -1.41 -33.36 11.29
C GLU A 76 -2.91 -33.61 11.07
N LYS A 77 -3.77 -32.72 11.57
CA LYS A 77 -5.22 -32.80 11.35
C LYS A 77 -5.58 -32.73 9.87
N THR A 78 -4.94 -31.83 9.12
CA THR A 78 -5.17 -31.68 7.67
C THR A 78 -4.75 -32.94 6.92
N CYS A 79 -3.62 -33.55 7.30
CA CYS A 79 -3.17 -34.82 6.74
C CYS A 79 -4.15 -35.96 7.06
N SER A 80 -4.60 -36.10 8.31
CA SER A 80 -5.59 -37.12 8.70
C SER A 80 -6.89 -36.98 7.90
N LEU A 81 -7.45 -35.77 7.86
CA LEU A 81 -8.67 -35.50 7.11
C LEU A 81 -8.49 -35.68 5.60
N ALA A 82 -7.31 -35.37 5.06
CA ALA A 82 -7.00 -35.59 3.65
C ALA A 82 -6.95 -37.09 3.32
N LEU A 83 -6.37 -37.91 4.20
CA LEU A 83 -6.34 -39.37 4.06
C LEU A 83 -7.76 -39.97 4.14
N GLU A 84 -8.55 -39.56 5.13
CA GLU A 84 -9.94 -39.99 5.27
C GLU A 84 -10.78 -39.58 4.04
N ASN A 85 -10.63 -38.34 3.56
CA ASN A 85 -11.30 -37.90 2.34
C ASN A 85 -10.87 -38.68 1.11
N GLN A 86 -9.58 -38.99 0.97
CA GLN A 86 -9.08 -39.80 -0.13
C GLN A 86 -9.68 -41.21 -0.07
N GLU A 87 -9.74 -41.83 1.10
CA GLU A 87 -10.35 -43.14 1.29
C GLU A 87 -11.84 -43.12 0.89
N LEU A 88 -12.59 -42.11 1.31
CA LEU A 88 -13.99 -41.96 0.94
C LEU A 88 -14.16 -41.76 -0.58
N ARG A 89 -13.28 -40.97 -1.21
CA ARG A 89 -13.27 -40.81 -2.67
C ARG A 89 -12.94 -42.13 -3.39
N CYS A 90 -12.02 -42.95 -2.84
CA CYS A 90 -11.76 -44.30 -3.33
C CYS A 90 -13.03 -45.15 -3.30
N ARG A 91 -13.71 -45.18 -2.15
CA ARG A 91 -14.94 -45.97 -1.96
C ARG A 91 -16.07 -45.53 -2.90
N LEU A 92 -16.13 -44.24 -3.24
CA LEU A 92 -17.11 -43.67 -4.16
C LEU A 92 -16.69 -43.74 -5.65
N GLY A 93 -15.50 -44.25 -5.97
CA GLY A 93 -15.02 -44.37 -7.35
C GLY A 93 -14.62 -43.05 -8.02
N LEU A 94 -14.38 -41.99 -7.24
CA LEU A 94 -14.14 -40.61 -7.73
C LEU A 94 -12.66 -40.26 -7.96
N ASN A 95 -11.74 -41.20 -7.75
CA ASN A 95 -10.30 -40.93 -7.77
C ASN A 95 -9.70 -40.60 -9.14
N ALA A 96 -10.32 -41.04 -10.23
CA ALA A 96 -9.75 -40.92 -11.58
C ALA A 96 -9.83 -39.51 -12.17
N LEU A 97 -10.68 -38.62 -11.62
CA LEU A 97 -10.98 -37.31 -12.19
C LEU A 97 -10.14 -36.14 -11.63
N LYS A 98 -9.29 -36.37 -10.62
CA LYS A 98 -8.65 -35.28 -9.85
C LYS A 98 -7.13 -35.23 -9.86
N THR A 99 -6.47 -36.21 -10.48
CA THR A 99 -5.00 -36.34 -10.48
C THR A 99 -4.30 -35.16 -11.17
N GLU A 100 -4.98 -34.42 -12.04
CA GLU A 100 -4.36 -33.32 -12.80
C GLU A 100 -4.52 -31.93 -12.14
N GLU A 101 -5.60 -31.66 -11.39
CA GLU A 101 -5.80 -30.32 -10.81
C GLU A 101 -5.24 -30.15 -9.39
N GLU A 102 -5.21 -31.22 -8.58
CA GLU A 102 -4.74 -31.12 -7.17
C GLU A 102 -3.21 -31.20 -7.05
N THR A 103 -2.50 -31.81 -8.01
CA THR A 103 -1.04 -32.01 -7.99
C THR A 103 -0.29 -30.70 -8.20
N GLU A 104 -0.72 -29.86 -9.14
CA GLU A 104 -0.11 -28.56 -9.40
C GLU A 104 -0.31 -27.57 -8.23
N SER A 105 -1.49 -27.59 -7.60
CA SER A 105 -1.79 -26.69 -6.47
C SER A 105 -1.10 -27.10 -5.16
N LYS A 106 -0.86 -28.39 -4.92
CA LYS A 106 -0.15 -28.89 -3.73
C LYS A 106 1.35 -28.64 -3.80
N VAL A 107 1.97 -28.90 -4.97
CA VAL A 107 3.42 -28.73 -5.16
C VAL A 107 3.83 -27.26 -4.96
N VAL A 108 3.03 -26.31 -5.45
CA VAL A 108 3.31 -24.87 -5.26
C VAL A 108 3.24 -24.45 -3.79
N LYS A 109 2.32 -25.03 -3.01
CA LYS A 109 2.14 -24.70 -1.58
C LYS A 109 3.19 -25.35 -0.68
N GLU A 110 3.61 -26.58 -0.97
CA GLU A 110 4.69 -27.25 -0.23
C GLU A 110 6.03 -26.54 -0.44
N LEU A 111 6.35 -26.14 -1.67
CA LEU A 111 7.57 -25.38 -1.97
C LEU A 111 7.61 -24.02 -1.26
N GLN A 112 6.47 -23.32 -1.21
CA GLN A 112 6.39 -22.01 -0.55
C GLN A 112 6.50 -22.12 0.98
N VAL A 113 6.03 -23.21 1.59
CA VAL A 113 6.14 -23.47 3.03
C VAL A 113 7.57 -23.88 3.42
N ASP A 114 8.26 -24.66 2.59
CA ASP A 114 9.66 -25.03 2.84
C ASP A 114 10.63 -23.86 2.62
N GLU A 115 10.36 -22.97 1.64
CA GLU A 115 11.13 -21.74 1.46
C GLU A 115 11.02 -20.81 2.68
N ILE A 116 9.83 -20.67 3.26
CA ILE A 116 9.60 -19.88 4.48
C ILE A 116 10.24 -20.56 5.71
N ARG A 117 10.26 -21.90 5.77
CA ARG A 117 10.91 -22.67 6.84
C ARG A 117 12.44 -22.55 6.81
N LEU A 118 13.03 -22.49 5.62
CA LEU A 118 14.48 -22.35 5.45
C LEU A 118 14.95 -20.92 5.74
N VAL A 119 14.09 -19.92 5.54
CA VAL A 119 14.33 -18.51 5.89
C VAL A 119 14.18 -18.24 7.40
N THR A 120 13.39 -19.04 8.12
CA THR A 120 13.15 -18.86 9.57
C THR A 120 14.06 -19.71 10.48
N GLY A 121 14.75 -20.71 9.94
CA GLY A 121 15.67 -21.57 10.69
C GLY A 121 17.14 -21.15 10.63
N SER A 122 17.55 -20.08 11.33
CA SER A 122 18.97 -19.89 11.70
C SER A 122 19.23 -18.83 12.79
N ALA A 123 18.40 -18.78 13.84
CA ALA A 123 18.66 -17.90 14.99
C ALA A 123 19.67 -18.52 15.99
N GLU A 124 19.78 -19.85 16.04
CA GLU A 124 20.64 -20.57 17.00
C GLU A 124 22.15 -20.35 16.76
N SER A 125 22.54 -19.93 15.55
CA SER A 125 23.94 -19.67 15.20
C SER A 125 24.48 -18.34 15.71
N ALA A 126 23.63 -17.43 16.21
CA ALA A 126 24.06 -16.13 16.72
C ALA A 126 24.57 -16.20 18.18
N ALA A 127 24.01 -17.10 19.00
CA ALA A 127 24.34 -17.20 20.42
C ALA A 127 25.76 -17.76 20.69
N LEU A 128 26.28 -18.60 19.80
CA LEU A 128 27.63 -19.19 19.93
C LEU A 128 28.76 -18.30 19.38
N ARG A 129 28.45 -17.17 18.73
CA ARG A 129 29.44 -16.28 18.09
C ARG A 129 30.06 -15.24 19.02
N LEU A 130 29.65 -15.16 20.28
CA LEU A 130 30.15 -14.17 21.25
C LEU A 130 31.49 -14.56 21.93
N ARG A 131 32.20 -15.61 21.50
CA ARG A 131 33.37 -16.12 22.24
C ARG A 131 34.66 -16.44 21.46
N VAL A 132 34.85 -15.95 20.23
CA VAL A 132 36.10 -16.23 19.45
C VAL A 132 36.60 -14.98 18.71
N PRO A 133 37.92 -14.74 18.56
CA PRO A 133 38.47 -13.46 18.10
C PRO A 133 38.10 -13.12 16.65
N LEU A 134 37.65 -11.88 16.47
CA LEU A 134 37.10 -11.24 15.28
C LEU A 134 38.16 -10.94 14.19
N GLN A 135 38.90 -11.93 13.69
CA GLN A 135 39.91 -11.63 12.65
C GLN A 135 40.00 -12.60 11.46
N GLN A 136 39.28 -13.73 11.46
CA GLN A 136 39.37 -14.71 10.36
C GLN A 136 38.08 -14.89 9.53
N VAL A 137 37.05 -14.07 9.76
CA VAL A 137 35.73 -14.20 9.08
C VAL A 137 35.56 -13.21 7.91
N GLN A 138 36.57 -12.40 7.59
CA GLN A 138 36.43 -11.36 6.57
C GLN A 138 36.53 -11.87 5.11
N ALA A 139 36.78 -13.16 4.87
CA ALA A 139 36.89 -13.74 3.53
C ALA A 139 35.72 -14.67 3.12
N GLN A 140 34.71 -14.83 3.96
CA GLN A 140 33.52 -15.67 3.71
C GLN A 140 32.23 -14.89 4.01
N GLN A 141 32.17 -13.61 3.63
CA GLN A 141 30.89 -12.93 3.50
C GLN A 141 30.16 -13.57 2.31
N SER A 142 29.31 -14.52 2.68
CA SER A 142 28.71 -15.53 1.83
C SER A 142 28.12 -14.97 0.54
N PRO A 143 28.30 -15.65 -0.61
CA PRO A 143 27.65 -15.28 -1.87
C PRO A 143 26.12 -15.14 -1.77
N LEU A 144 25.51 -15.76 -0.75
CA LEU A 144 24.08 -15.64 -0.41
C LEU A 144 23.63 -14.23 0.01
N LEU A 145 24.48 -13.46 0.71
CA LEU A 145 24.15 -12.09 1.09
C LEU A 145 24.16 -11.18 -0.13
N ILE A 146 25.14 -11.40 -1.02
CA ILE A 146 25.24 -10.66 -2.28
C ILE A 146 24.00 -10.97 -3.14
N THR A 147 23.65 -12.23 -3.35
CA THR A 147 22.44 -12.59 -4.13
C THR A 147 21.16 -12.05 -3.49
N SER A 148 21.02 -12.11 -2.17
CA SER A 148 19.87 -11.55 -1.45
C SER A 148 19.76 -10.03 -1.65
N THR A 149 20.89 -9.30 -1.61
CA THR A 149 20.88 -7.85 -1.88
C THR A 149 20.50 -7.51 -3.32
N TRP A 150 20.97 -8.29 -4.30
CA TRP A 150 20.59 -8.07 -5.71
C TRP A 150 19.11 -8.35 -5.97
N ILE A 151 18.54 -9.40 -5.35
CA ILE A 151 17.10 -9.70 -5.41
C ILE A 151 16.30 -8.54 -4.81
N LEU A 152 16.69 -8.05 -3.64
CA LEU A 152 16.02 -6.92 -3.00
C LEU A 152 16.05 -5.66 -3.87
N MET A 153 17.21 -5.35 -4.46
CA MET A 153 17.35 -4.21 -5.39
C MET A 153 16.50 -4.37 -6.65
N ALA A 154 16.38 -5.59 -7.20
CA ALA A 154 15.53 -5.87 -8.35
C ALA A 154 14.03 -5.68 -8.02
N VAL A 155 13.58 -6.16 -6.86
CA VAL A 155 12.20 -5.99 -6.39
C VAL A 155 11.88 -4.50 -6.17
N ILE A 156 12.78 -3.75 -5.54
CA ILE A 156 12.61 -2.30 -5.36
C ILE A 156 12.51 -1.60 -6.72
N LEU A 157 13.36 -1.94 -7.68
CA LEU A 157 13.31 -1.33 -9.00
C LEU A 157 12.01 -1.67 -9.75
N GLN A 158 11.55 -2.92 -9.69
CA GLN A 158 10.28 -3.35 -10.30
C GLN A 158 9.07 -2.63 -9.69
N THR A 159 9.03 -2.51 -8.36
CA THR A 159 7.93 -1.79 -7.68
C THR A 159 7.93 -0.31 -8.05
N GLN A 160 9.09 0.34 -8.14
CA GLN A 160 9.20 1.72 -8.59
C GLN A 160 8.75 1.88 -10.05
N SER A 161 9.20 1.01 -10.96
CA SER A 161 8.77 1.03 -12.37
C SER A 161 7.25 0.86 -12.51
N LEU A 162 6.64 -0.01 -11.71
CA LEU A 162 5.20 -0.20 -11.68
C LEU A 162 4.49 1.07 -11.20
N ILE A 163 4.97 1.69 -10.12
CA ILE A 163 4.44 2.96 -9.59
C ILE A 163 4.53 4.08 -10.65
N PHE A 164 5.67 4.21 -11.35
CA PHE A 164 5.83 5.18 -12.43
C PHE A 164 4.90 4.91 -13.61
N TYR A 165 4.73 3.64 -14.00
CA TYR A 165 3.79 3.26 -15.06
C TYR A 165 2.34 3.60 -14.69
N TRP A 166 1.92 3.31 -13.45
CA TRP A 166 0.59 3.68 -12.96
C TRP A 166 0.40 5.20 -12.90
N ALA A 167 1.37 5.94 -12.38
CA ALA A 167 1.33 7.40 -12.35
C ALA A 167 1.23 7.98 -13.78
N PHE A 168 2.03 7.47 -14.71
CA PHE A 168 1.96 7.87 -16.12
C PHE A 168 0.61 7.52 -16.75
N TRP A 169 0.08 6.33 -16.50
CA TRP A 169 -1.22 5.89 -17.01
C TRP A 169 -2.37 6.76 -16.48
N THR A 170 -2.33 7.16 -15.20
CA THR A 170 -3.35 8.06 -14.63
C THR A 170 -3.29 9.46 -15.22
N VAL A 171 -2.09 10.01 -15.44
CA VAL A 171 -1.92 11.32 -16.08
C VAL A 171 -2.33 11.26 -17.56
N TRP A 172 -1.95 10.20 -18.27
CA TRP A 172 -2.32 9.97 -19.67
C TRP A 172 -3.83 9.83 -19.84
N THR A 173 -4.48 9.01 -19.03
CA THR A 173 -5.94 8.87 -19.06
C THR A 173 -6.63 10.19 -18.71
N GLN A 174 -6.19 10.91 -17.68
CA GLN A 174 -6.73 12.23 -17.33
C GLN A 174 -6.58 13.24 -18.49
N ARG A 175 -5.45 13.22 -19.21
CA ARG A 175 -5.22 14.07 -20.39
C ARG A 175 -6.14 13.69 -21.54
N CYS A 176 -6.26 12.40 -21.87
CA CYS A 176 -7.14 11.90 -22.92
C CYS A 176 -8.62 12.18 -22.63
N PHE A 177 -9.08 12.01 -21.39
CA PHE A 177 -10.45 12.36 -21.00
C PHE A 177 -10.69 13.87 -21.06
N SER A 178 -9.71 14.69 -20.67
CA SER A 178 -9.82 16.16 -20.76
C SER A 178 -9.88 16.65 -22.20
N ASP A 179 -9.00 16.14 -23.07
CA ASP A 179 -8.93 16.53 -24.49
C ASP A 179 -10.19 16.05 -25.26
N MET A 180 -10.71 14.85 -24.95
CA MET A 180 -11.97 14.35 -25.54
C MET A 180 -13.19 15.18 -25.09
N LEU A 181 -13.23 15.60 -23.82
CA LEU A 181 -14.34 16.39 -23.27
C LEU A 181 -14.33 17.82 -23.85
N ILE A 182 -13.15 18.43 -24.02
CA ILE A 182 -12.99 19.73 -24.68
C ILE A 182 -13.41 19.67 -26.16
N GLN A 183 -12.95 18.66 -26.92
CA GLN A 183 -13.30 18.53 -28.33
C GLN A 183 -14.81 18.26 -28.54
N SER A 184 -15.41 17.44 -27.67
CA SER A 184 -16.86 17.21 -27.68
C SER A 184 -17.65 18.48 -27.36
N GLN A 185 -17.18 19.31 -26.43
CA GLN A 185 -17.82 20.60 -26.11
C GLN A 185 -17.76 21.59 -27.28
N HIS A 186 -16.62 21.67 -27.98
CA HIS A 186 -16.47 22.52 -29.18
C HIS A 186 -17.32 22.01 -30.35
N ALA A 187 -17.39 20.70 -30.55
CA ALA A 187 -18.27 20.10 -31.54
C ALA A 187 -19.75 20.36 -31.20
N TRP A 188 -20.15 20.17 -29.94
CA TRP A 188 -21.53 20.41 -29.52
C TRP A 188 -21.93 21.88 -29.70
N ARG A 189 -21.07 22.83 -29.30
CA ARG A 189 -21.31 24.28 -29.51
C ARG A 189 -21.40 24.68 -30.98
N SER A 190 -20.64 24.03 -31.88
CA SER A 190 -20.73 24.32 -33.32
C SER A 190 -22.01 23.73 -33.95
N TRP A 191 -22.46 22.58 -33.46
CA TRP A 191 -23.72 21.96 -33.89
C TRP A 191 -24.94 22.77 -33.41
N THR A 192 -24.95 23.28 -32.18
CA THR A 192 -26.05 24.15 -31.70
C THR A 192 -26.15 25.42 -32.54
N LYS A 193 -25.01 26.04 -32.89
CA LYS A 193 -24.98 27.22 -33.76
C LYS A 193 -25.49 26.92 -35.18
N ARG A 194 -25.12 25.76 -35.76
CA ARG A 194 -25.58 25.36 -37.10
C ARG A 194 -27.05 24.95 -37.15
N SER A 195 -27.63 24.54 -36.03
CA SER A 195 -29.05 24.16 -35.92
C SER A 195 -29.96 25.40 -35.81
N VAL A 196 -29.53 26.45 -35.11
CA VAL A 196 -30.27 27.72 -35.01
C VAL A 196 -30.30 28.50 -36.34
N GLU A 197 -29.26 28.39 -37.17
CA GLU A 197 -29.18 29.08 -38.48
C GLU A 197 -30.05 28.42 -39.58
N LYS A 198 -30.60 27.22 -39.35
CA LYS A 198 -31.36 26.45 -40.37
C LYS A 198 -32.85 26.31 -40.06
N GLN A 199 -33.40 27.19 -39.24
CA GLN A 199 -34.85 27.28 -39.06
C GLN A 199 -35.47 28.10 -40.21
N ILE A 200 -35.58 27.47 -41.38
CA ILE A 200 -36.25 28.01 -42.57
C ILE A 200 -37.76 27.81 -42.38
N SER A 201 -38.54 28.89 -42.49
CA SER A 201 -40.02 28.86 -42.49
C SER A 201 -40.56 27.93 -43.57
N TYR A 202 -41.33 26.92 -43.17
CA TYR A 202 -42.06 26.04 -44.08
C TYR A 202 -43.32 26.75 -44.62
N HIS A 203 -43.46 26.81 -45.95
CA HIS A 203 -44.71 27.16 -46.64
C HIS A 203 -45.25 25.90 -47.33
N PRO A 204 -46.50 25.46 -47.10
CA PRO A 204 -47.02 24.23 -47.69
C PRO A 204 -47.40 24.41 -49.18
N PRO A 205 -47.18 23.38 -50.04
CA PRO A 205 -47.55 23.40 -51.45
C PRO A 205 -49.07 23.27 -51.68
N PRO A 206 -49.64 23.86 -52.75
CA PRO A 206 -51.08 23.80 -53.04
C PRO A 206 -51.50 22.39 -53.51
N LEU A 207 -52.49 21.81 -52.83
CA LEU A 207 -53.09 20.52 -53.19
C LEU A 207 -54.23 20.70 -54.22
N PRO A 208 -54.32 19.87 -55.28
CA PRO A 208 -55.45 19.87 -56.19
C PRO A 208 -56.70 19.29 -55.49
N LEU A 209 -57.73 20.12 -55.38
CA LEU A 209 -58.99 19.84 -54.70
C LEU A 209 -59.91 18.96 -55.58
N TRP A 210 -59.83 17.63 -55.44
CA TRP A 210 -60.79 16.69 -56.01
C TRP A 210 -61.92 16.44 -55.00
N GLY A 211 -63.16 16.75 -55.37
CA GLY A 211 -64.31 16.58 -54.47
C GLY A 211 -65.59 17.27 -54.98
N PRO A 212 -66.70 17.16 -54.23
CA PRO A 212 -68.05 17.60 -54.63
C PRO A 212 -68.24 19.12 -54.86
N HIS A 213 -67.16 19.91 -54.85
CA HIS A 213 -67.16 21.35 -55.09
C HIS A 213 -66.76 21.74 -56.53
N GLN A 214 -66.61 20.79 -57.46
CA GLN A 214 -66.43 21.09 -58.89
C GLN A 214 -67.73 20.93 -59.69
N LEU A 215 -68.01 21.89 -60.58
CA LEU A 215 -69.22 21.97 -61.42
C LEU A 215 -69.35 20.82 -62.45
N SER A 216 -68.32 20.01 -62.64
CA SER A 216 -68.31 18.84 -63.54
C SER A 216 -68.59 17.51 -62.84
N TRP A 217 -68.83 17.50 -61.54
CA TRP A 217 -69.06 16.26 -60.79
C TRP A 217 -70.46 15.69 -61.08
N ARG A 218 -70.51 14.50 -61.70
CA ARG A 218 -71.75 13.71 -61.88
C ARG A 218 -71.59 12.38 -61.14
N PRO A 219 -72.35 12.12 -60.05
CA PRO A 219 -72.33 10.83 -59.39
C PRO A 219 -73.03 9.79 -60.27
N LEU A 220 -72.37 8.67 -60.54
CA LEU A 220 -72.99 7.47 -61.10
C LEU A 220 -73.85 6.82 -60.00
N MET A 221 -75.17 6.93 -60.14
CA MET A 221 -76.15 6.26 -59.27
C MET A 221 -76.36 4.82 -59.78
N ASN A 222 -76.11 3.85 -58.91
CA ASN A 222 -76.71 2.51 -58.90
C ASN A 222 -77.15 2.21 -57.47
#